data_AF-A0A916JLW6-F1
#
_entry.id   AF-A0A916JLW6-F1
#
_cell.length_a   1.000
_cell.length_b   1.000
_cell.length_c   1.000
_cell.angle_alpha   90.00
_cell.angle_beta   90.00
_cell.angle_gamma   90.00
#
_symmetry.space_group_name_H-M   'P 1'
#
loop_
_entity.id
_entity.type
_entity.pdbx_description
1 polymer ?
#
loop_
_entity_poly.entity_id
_entity_poly.type
_entity_poly.pdbx_seq_one_letter_code
_entity_poly.pdbx_strand_id
1 'polypeptide(L)'
;MWIFKKKNHFDFNDLDEVLVEKRVEIFQKVVSPFAKDLGLSNWNGKYLWFNDFNEEGIKHVLEYTVLKGYKGSFSYGVCFNFIPTVSNHKTLVNHKTDKSTSIQMFERLDGWKNSFEKNIRTKEDYVSHFNLKSFEITLDKIIKKYPQVISKWFENNQTLNQCINTLIDQLSRTRLNQNPIPNQNYYLSFLFAKKGDGTKALEYLNYHYERLIDINEVYIDELELVKNRVIKILNDANKV
;
A
#
# COMPACT_ATOMS: atom_id res chain seq x y z
N MET A 1 8.71 43.53 26.59
CA MET A 1 9.66 42.93 25.65
C MET A 1 9.86 41.46 26.07
N TRP A 2 9.19 40.52 25.41
CA TRP A 2 9.25 39.09 25.76
C TRP A 2 10.39 38.43 24.99
N ILE A 3 11.44 38.01 25.69
CA ILE A 3 12.55 37.27 25.10
C ILE A 3 12.14 35.79 25.02
N PHE A 4 11.75 35.34 23.83
CA PHE A 4 11.70 33.91 23.51
C PHE A 4 13.13 33.36 23.47
N LYS A 5 13.56 32.65 24.52
CA LYS A 5 14.69 31.72 24.39
C LYS A 5 14.22 30.48 23.63
N LYS A 6 14.37 30.51 22.30
CA LYS A 6 14.45 29.29 21.49
C LYS A 6 15.73 28.56 21.88
N LYS A 7 15.64 27.56 22.77
CA LYS A 7 16.68 26.52 22.87
C LYS A 7 16.42 25.49 21.77
N ASN A 8 16.89 25.79 20.56
CA ASN A 8 17.17 24.76 19.57
C ASN A 8 18.67 24.47 19.64
N HIS A 9 19.10 23.68 20.63
CA HIS A 9 20.35 22.92 20.47
C HIS A 9 19.95 21.61 19.78
N PHE A 10 19.93 21.63 18.45
CA PHE A 10 20.14 20.41 17.68
C PHE A 10 21.65 20.28 17.54
N ASP A 11 22.27 19.53 18.43
CA ASP A 11 23.65 19.13 18.27
C ASP A 11 23.67 17.95 17.27
N PHE A 12 24.31 18.14 16.12
CA PHE A 12 24.43 17.08 15.11
C PHE A 12 25.28 15.90 15.62
N ASN A 13 26.01 16.06 16.72
CA ASN A 13 26.82 15.01 17.34
C ASN A 13 26.01 14.02 18.20
N ASP A 14 24.72 14.25 18.43
CA ASP A 14 23.81 13.37 19.20
C ASP A 14 22.89 12.50 18.31
N LEU A 15 23.15 12.42 17.01
CA LEU A 15 22.40 11.57 16.07
C LEU A 15 22.83 10.10 16.21
N ASP A 16 22.12 9.35 17.05
CA ASP A 16 22.27 7.90 17.21
C ASP A 16 21.17 7.15 16.44
N GLU A 17 21.21 7.22 15.10
CA GLU A 17 20.21 6.56 14.26
C GLU A 17 20.17 5.05 14.56
N VAL A 18 18.96 4.50 14.73
CA VAL A 18 18.77 3.05 14.85
C VAL A 18 19.15 2.37 13.54
N LEU A 19 20.25 1.62 13.53
CA LEU A 19 20.75 0.89 12.36
C LEU A 19 19.73 -0.11 11.79
N VAL A 20 19.84 -0.44 10.50
CA VAL A 20 18.92 -1.33 9.78
C VAL A 20 18.81 -2.69 10.47
N GLU A 21 19.93 -3.28 10.86
CA GLU A 21 20.01 -4.59 11.49
C GLU A 21 19.26 -4.58 12.81
N LYS A 22 19.42 -3.49 13.59
CA LYS A 22 18.72 -3.32 14.86
C LYS A 22 17.22 -3.14 14.67
N ARG A 23 16.80 -2.39 13.64
CA ARG A 23 15.38 -2.26 13.28
C ARG A 23 14.77 -3.60 12.91
N VAL A 24 15.46 -4.39 12.09
CA VAL A 24 15.01 -5.73 11.67
C VAL A 24 14.91 -6.68 12.87
N GLU A 25 15.89 -6.66 13.79
CA GLU A 25 15.84 -7.43 15.04
C GLU A 25 14.59 -7.07 15.87
N ILE A 26 14.32 -5.78 16.05
CA ILE A 26 13.15 -5.31 16.82
C ILE A 26 11.86 -5.68 16.08
N PHE A 27 11.82 -5.56 14.75
CA PHE A 27 10.67 -5.95 13.95
C PHE A 27 10.37 -7.45 14.02
N GLN A 28 11.40 -8.29 14.04
CA GLN A 28 11.22 -9.71 14.30
C GLN A 28 10.60 -9.97 15.69
N LYS A 29 11.05 -9.24 16.71
CA LYS A 29 10.60 -9.42 18.11
C LYS A 29 9.23 -8.80 18.42
N VAL A 30 8.87 -7.70 17.76
CA VAL A 30 7.69 -6.89 18.12
C VAL A 30 6.64 -6.89 17.01
N VAL A 31 7.06 -6.62 15.77
CA VAL A 31 6.12 -6.46 14.64
C VAL A 31 5.66 -7.80 14.11
N SER A 32 6.53 -8.81 14.09
CA SER A 32 6.17 -10.14 13.56
C SER A 32 5.12 -10.85 14.43
N PRO A 33 5.17 -10.82 15.78
CA PRO A 33 4.07 -11.30 16.61
C PRO A 33 2.77 -10.53 16.36
N PHE A 34 2.84 -9.20 16.31
CA PHE A 34 1.68 -8.37 15.98
C PHE A 34 1.07 -8.71 14.60
N ALA A 35 1.91 -8.89 13.57
CA ALA A 35 1.47 -9.29 12.23
C ALA A 35 0.85 -10.68 12.24
N LYS A 36 1.40 -11.61 13.03
CA LYS A 36 0.82 -12.95 13.22
C LYS A 36 -0.56 -12.89 13.86
N ASP A 37 -0.77 -12.02 14.84
CA ASP A 37 -2.08 -11.79 15.47
C ASP A 37 -3.11 -11.19 14.47
N LEU A 38 -2.64 -10.51 13.42
CA LEU A 38 -3.46 -10.07 12.28
C LEU A 38 -3.70 -11.16 11.23
N GLY A 39 -3.21 -12.39 11.44
CA GLY A 39 -3.34 -13.50 10.50
C GLY A 39 -2.27 -13.55 9.41
N LEU A 40 -1.18 -12.77 9.52
CA LEU A 40 -0.07 -12.77 8.56
C LEU A 40 0.99 -13.79 9.00
N SER A 41 1.01 -14.94 8.33
CA SER A 41 1.89 -16.09 8.68
C SER A 41 3.33 -15.95 8.17
N ASN A 42 3.56 -15.12 7.16
CA ASN A 42 4.84 -15.01 6.46
C ASN A 42 5.49 -13.64 6.67
N TRP A 43 6.83 -13.61 6.64
CA TRP A 43 7.65 -12.40 6.71
C TRP A 43 8.84 -12.52 5.77
N ASN A 44 9.14 -11.45 5.02
CA ASN A 44 10.25 -11.45 4.05
C ASN A 44 11.64 -11.25 4.68
N GLY A 45 11.75 -11.25 6.02
CA GLY A 45 12.99 -10.98 6.74
C GLY A 45 13.34 -9.49 6.86
N LYS A 46 12.44 -8.59 6.45
CA LYS A 46 12.68 -7.14 6.55
C LYS A 46 11.39 -6.37 6.90
N TYR A 47 10.70 -5.83 5.91
CA TYR A 47 9.65 -4.81 6.09
C TYR A 47 8.30 -5.22 5.52
N LEU A 48 8.09 -6.50 5.24
CA LEU A 48 6.87 -6.98 4.60
C LEU A 48 6.39 -8.30 5.22
N TRP A 49 5.16 -8.27 5.74
CA TRP A 49 4.44 -9.41 6.32
C TRP A 49 3.21 -9.69 5.49
N PHE A 50 2.86 -10.96 5.32
CA PHE A 50 1.76 -11.36 4.45
C PHE A 50 1.21 -12.74 4.80
N ASN A 51 0.04 -13.08 4.28
CA ASN A 51 -0.51 -14.45 4.31
C ASN A 51 -0.39 -15.11 2.93
N ASP A 52 -0.92 -16.32 2.75
CA ASP A 52 -0.98 -16.96 1.44
C ASP A 52 -2.15 -16.40 0.61
N PHE A 53 -2.11 -16.61 -0.71
CA PHE A 53 -3.24 -16.25 -1.57
C PHE A 53 -4.44 -17.13 -1.26
N ASN A 54 -5.62 -16.52 -1.11
CA ASN A 54 -6.88 -17.25 -1.05
C ASN A 54 -7.33 -17.74 -2.44
N GLU A 55 -8.49 -18.39 -2.49
CA GLU A 55 -9.06 -18.97 -3.72
C GLU A 55 -9.34 -17.93 -4.82
N GLU A 56 -9.62 -16.68 -4.45
CA GLU A 56 -9.82 -15.57 -5.39
C GLU A 56 -8.51 -14.90 -5.80
N GLY A 57 -7.36 -15.39 -5.31
CA GLY A 57 -6.03 -14.87 -5.62
C GLY A 57 -5.69 -13.58 -4.88
N ILE A 58 -6.27 -13.39 -3.69
CA ILE A 58 -6.07 -12.23 -2.82
C ILE A 58 -5.18 -12.63 -1.64
N LYS A 59 -4.16 -11.81 -1.37
CA LYS A 59 -3.23 -11.94 -0.25
C LYS A 59 -3.24 -10.64 0.53
N HIS A 60 -3.34 -10.70 1.85
CA HIS A 60 -3.21 -9.55 2.75
C HIS A 60 -1.75 -9.29 3.06
N VAL A 61 -1.40 -8.01 3.16
CA VAL A 61 -0.02 -7.55 3.30
C VAL A 61 0.04 -6.38 4.27
N LEU A 62 1.00 -6.41 5.18
CA LEU A 62 1.44 -5.29 6.00
C LEU A 62 2.86 -4.92 5.54
N GLU A 63 3.07 -3.66 5.19
CA GLU A 63 4.36 -3.14 4.73
C GLU A 63 4.82 -1.99 5.60
N TYR A 64 6.12 -1.95 5.87
CA TYR A 64 6.80 -0.83 6.50
C TYR A 64 7.65 -0.06 5.49
N THR A 65 7.32 1.21 5.25
CA THR A 65 8.09 2.09 4.37
C THR A 65 9.00 2.99 5.20
N VAL A 66 10.30 2.96 4.90
CA VAL A 66 11.26 3.95 5.41
C VAL A 66 11.06 5.27 4.66
N LEU A 67 10.86 6.35 5.40
CA LEU A 67 10.62 7.70 4.89
C LEU A 67 11.86 8.57 5.08
N LYS A 68 11.92 9.69 4.37
CA LYS A 68 12.96 10.71 4.58
C LYS A 68 12.89 11.26 6.02
N GLY A 69 14.04 11.64 6.58
CA GLY A 69 14.14 12.32 7.87
C GLY A 69 14.05 11.38 9.08
N TYR A 70 14.67 10.19 9.02
CA TYR A 70 14.74 9.22 10.11
C TYR A 70 13.34 8.82 10.63
N LYS A 71 12.45 8.45 9.71
CA LYS A 71 11.09 8.02 10.02
C LYS A 71 10.71 6.82 9.17
N GLY A 72 9.64 6.13 9.55
CA GLY A 72 8.90 5.27 8.65
C GLY A 72 7.44 5.14 9.04
N SER A 73 6.66 4.48 8.19
CA SER A 73 5.22 4.29 8.39
C SER A 73 4.81 2.90 7.94
N PHE A 74 3.75 2.38 8.56
CA PHE A 74 3.07 1.20 8.04
C PHE A 74 2.02 1.60 7.00
N SER A 75 1.83 0.70 6.04
CA SER A 75 0.68 0.62 5.14
C SER A 75 0.17 -0.82 5.20
N TYR A 76 -1.12 -1.01 5.02
CA TYR A 76 -1.74 -2.34 4.99
C TYR A 76 -2.68 -2.42 3.80
N GLY A 77 -2.74 -3.59 3.18
CA GLY A 77 -3.38 -3.71 1.89
C GLY A 77 -3.52 -5.15 1.41
N VAL A 78 -3.83 -5.26 0.13
CA VAL A 78 -3.90 -6.53 -0.57
C VAL A 78 -2.96 -6.55 -1.77
N CYS A 79 -2.46 -7.74 -2.07
CA CYS A 79 -1.76 -8.11 -3.28
C CYS A 79 -2.65 -9.10 -4.04
N PHE A 80 -2.74 -8.94 -5.35
CA PHE A 80 -3.46 -9.85 -6.23
C PHE A 80 -2.48 -10.67 -7.06
N ASN A 81 -2.73 -11.97 -7.21
CA ASN A 81 -1.86 -12.83 -8.01
C ASN A 81 -2.07 -12.67 -9.53
N PHE A 82 -3.15 -11.99 -9.94
CA PHE A 82 -3.57 -11.87 -11.34
C PHE A 82 -3.48 -10.45 -11.91
N ILE A 83 -3.33 -9.44 -11.06
CA ILE A 83 -3.14 -8.05 -11.49
C ILE A 83 -1.63 -7.79 -11.63
N PRO A 84 -1.12 -7.58 -12.85
CA PRO A 84 0.27 -7.17 -13.03
C PRO A 84 0.47 -5.70 -12.67
N THR A 85 1.73 -5.29 -12.54
CA THR A 85 2.16 -3.88 -12.68
C THR A 85 3.05 -3.74 -13.91
N VAL A 86 3.17 -2.52 -14.44
CA VAL A 86 4.07 -2.23 -15.56
C VAL A 86 5.45 -1.87 -15.00
N SER A 87 6.48 -2.57 -15.44
CA SER A 87 7.86 -2.27 -15.08
C SER A 87 8.42 -1.11 -15.90
N ASN A 88 9.56 -0.55 -15.46
CA ASN A 88 10.29 0.48 -16.20
C ASN A 88 10.71 0.03 -17.62
N HIS A 89 10.75 -1.28 -17.89
CA HIS A 89 11.07 -1.84 -19.20
C HIS A 89 9.81 -2.09 -20.05
N LYS A 90 8.68 -1.47 -19.71
CA LYS A 90 7.37 -1.65 -20.38
C LYS A 90 6.95 -3.12 -20.46
N THR A 91 7.18 -3.89 -19.39
CA THR A 91 6.76 -5.30 -19.30
C THR A 91 5.83 -5.51 -18.10
N LEU A 92 4.86 -6.42 -18.25
CA LEU A 92 3.92 -6.77 -17.19
C LEU A 92 4.55 -7.73 -16.18
N VAL A 93 4.64 -7.32 -14.93
CA VAL A 93 5.16 -8.11 -13.82
C VAL A 93 4.02 -8.55 -12.92
N ASN A 94 3.87 -9.86 -12.70
CA ASN A 94 2.89 -10.38 -11.75
C ASN A 94 3.54 -10.55 -10.37
N HIS A 95 2.73 -10.42 -9.32
CA HIS A 95 3.18 -10.45 -7.93
C HIS A 95 2.84 -11.78 -7.24
N LYS A 96 3.12 -12.91 -7.91
CA LYS A 96 2.65 -14.25 -7.50
C LYS A 96 3.53 -14.94 -6.45
N THR A 97 4.77 -14.51 -6.30
CA THR A 97 5.74 -15.12 -5.38
C THR A 97 5.93 -14.24 -4.15
N ASP A 98 6.44 -14.84 -3.08
CA ASP A 98 6.81 -14.11 -1.85
C ASP A 98 7.82 -12.99 -2.14
N LYS A 99 8.79 -13.25 -3.01
CA LYS A 99 9.81 -12.26 -3.43
C LYS A 99 9.21 -11.08 -4.20
N SER A 100 8.11 -11.31 -4.91
CA SER A 100 7.43 -10.30 -5.73
C SER A 100 6.22 -9.69 -5.02
N THR A 101 5.91 -10.10 -3.79
CA THR A 101 4.73 -9.62 -3.06
C THR A 101 4.87 -8.12 -2.83
N SER A 102 3.87 -7.37 -3.27
CA SER A 102 3.80 -5.92 -3.08
C SER A 102 2.37 -5.51 -2.83
N ILE A 103 2.20 -4.46 -2.04
CA ILE A 103 0.90 -3.87 -1.80
C ILE A 103 0.39 -3.22 -3.11
N GLN A 104 -0.83 -3.54 -3.52
CA GLN A 104 -1.47 -2.99 -4.73
C GLN A 104 -2.65 -2.09 -4.37
N MET A 105 -3.63 -2.62 -3.64
CA MET A 105 -4.73 -1.85 -3.05
C MET A 105 -4.48 -1.72 -1.55
N PHE A 106 -4.53 -0.50 -1.01
CA PHE A 106 -4.08 -0.26 0.36
C PHE A 106 -4.74 0.90 1.05
N GLU A 107 -4.52 0.96 2.36
CA GLU A 107 -4.86 2.06 3.22
C GLU A 107 -3.64 2.45 4.07
N ARG A 108 -3.58 3.72 4.47
CA ARG A 108 -2.54 4.22 5.38
C ARG A 108 -3.07 4.31 6.79
N LEU A 109 -2.17 4.43 7.76
CA LEU A 109 -2.56 4.77 9.14
C LEU A 109 -3.31 6.12 9.17
N ASP A 110 -4.27 6.25 10.08
CA ASP A 110 -5.25 7.37 10.08
C ASP A 110 -4.62 8.75 10.02
N GLY A 111 -3.50 8.98 10.70
CA GLY A 111 -2.81 10.27 10.71
C GLY A 111 -2.32 10.66 9.31
N TRP A 112 -1.82 9.70 8.54
CA TRP A 112 -1.46 9.91 7.14
C TRP A 112 -2.70 10.07 6.27
N LYS A 113 -3.68 9.18 6.42
CA LYS A 113 -4.94 9.22 5.69
C LYS A 113 -5.64 10.58 5.81
N ASN A 114 -5.82 11.08 7.03
CA ASN A 114 -6.46 12.36 7.29
C ASN A 114 -5.66 13.55 6.72
N SER A 115 -4.33 13.46 6.69
CA SER A 115 -3.50 14.49 6.07
C SER A 115 -3.73 14.57 4.56
N PHE A 116 -3.89 13.43 3.87
CA PHE A 116 -4.15 13.40 2.43
C PHE A 116 -5.61 13.71 2.09
N GLU A 117 -6.56 13.09 2.78
CA GLU A 117 -7.99 13.22 2.43
C GLU A 117 -8.62 14.53 2.91
N LYS A 118 -8.21 15.03 4.09
CA LYS A 118 -8.87 16.15 4.77
C LYS A 118 -8.00 17.40 4.87
N ASN A 119 -6.74 17.32 4.43
CA ASN A 119 -5.74 18.39 4.59
C ASN A 119 -5.57 18.83 6.06
N ILE A 120 -5.75 17.88 7.00
CA ILE A 120 -5.58 18.11 8.43
C ILE A 120 -4.22 17.56 8.84
N ARG A 121 -3.31 18.45 9.28
CA ARG A 121 -2.00 18.06 9.77
C ARG A 121 -2.10 17.50 11.19
N THR A 122 -2.41 16.21 11.32
CA THR A 122 -2.38 15.51 12.60
C THR A 122 -0.93 15.14 12.98
N LYS A 123 -0.58 15.14 14.27
CA LYS A 123 0.70 14.59 14.75
C LYS A 123 0.77 13.12 14.31
N GLU A 124 1.73 12.84 13.43
CA GLU A 124 1.77 11.71 12.50
C GLU A 124 1.84 10.33 13.19
N ASP A 125 1.17 9.33 12.59
CA ASP A 125 1.35 7.90 12.87
C ASP A 125 2.62 7.41 12.14
N TYR A 126 3.79 7.75 12.68
CA TYR A 126 5.09 7.33 12.19
C TYR A 126 5.90 6.65 13.29
N VAL A 127 6.92 5.90 12.88
CA VAL A 127 7.96 5.35 13.73
C VAL A 127 9.23 6.16 13.53
N SER A 128 9.78 6.71 14.61
CA SER A 128 11.02 7.50 14.62
C SER A 128 12.24 6.59 14.54
N HIS A 129 13.24 6.92 13.73
CA HIS A 129 14.53 6.23 13.67
C HIS A 129 15.66 6.99 14.35
N PHE A 130 15.38 8.17 14.92
CA PHE A 130 16.39 9.08 15.48
C PHE A 130 17.24 8.48 16.59
N ASN A 131 16.66 7.62 17.43
CA ASN A 131 17.35 6.82 18.46
C ASN A 131 16.47 5.68 18.93
N LEU A 132 17.08 4.69 19.59
CA LEU A 132 16.42 3.44 20.01
C LEU A 132 15.19 3.70 20.88
N LYS A 133 15.30 4.60 21.87
CA LYS A 133 14.19 4.93 22.77
C LYS A 133 13.01 5.53 22.00
N SER A 134 13.27 6.45 21.08
CA SER A 134 12.22 7.06 20.25
C SER A 134 11.58 6.04 19.31
N PHE A 135 12.38 5.12 18.77
CA PHE A 135 11.93 4.04 17.90
C PHE A 135 10.95 3.12 18.61
N GLU A 136 11.35 2.59 19.77
CA GLU A 136 10.53 1.68 20.56
C GLU A 136 9.22 2.35 21.01
N ILE A 137 9.28 3.59 21.51
CA ILE A 137 8.09 4.32 21.96
C ILE A 137 7.12 4.58 20.81
N THR A 138 7.61 4.98 19.65
CA THR A 138 6.74 5.29 18.50
C THR A 138 6.21 4.04 17.83
N LEU A 139 7.00 2.96 17.76
CA LEU A 139 6.55 1.66 17.30
C LEU A 139 5.45 1.08 18.20
N ASP A 140 5.68 1.03 19.51
CA ASP A 140 4.72 0.49 20.49
C ASP A 140 3.35 1.20 20.41
N LYS A 141 3.35 2.52 20.19
CA LYS A 141 2.11 3.29 19.96
C LYS A 141 1.33 2.79 18.75
N ILE A 142 1.99 2.50 17.64
CA ILE A 142 1.33 1.96 16.44
C ILE A 142 0.77 0.57 16.73
N ILE A 143 1.59 -0.31 17.30
CA ILE A 143 1.23 -1.70 17.60
C ILE A 143 0.04 -1.78 18.56
N LYS A 144 -0.10 -0.85 19.50
CA LYS A 144 -1.25 -0.79 20.41
C LYS A 144 -2.51 -0.18 19.79
N LYS A 145 -2.34 0.81 18.90
CA LYS A 145 -3.46 1.59 18.36
C LYS A 145 -4.18 0.90 17.19
N TYR A 146 -3.43 0.20 16.34
CA TYR A 146 -3.93 -0.24 15.03
C TYR A 146 -4.40 -1.70 14.86
N PRO A 147 -4.27 -2.66 15.81
CA PRO A 147 -4.65 -4.05 15.54
C PRO A 147 -6.08 -4.20 15.01
N GLN A 148 -7.05 -3.59 15.71
CA GLN A 148 -8.47 -3.70 15.35
C GLN A 148 -8.80 -3.01 14.03
N VAL A 149 -8.17 -1.87 13.74
CA VAL A 149 -8.38 -1.13 12.49
C VAL A 149 -7.89 -1.95 11.31
N ILE A 150 -6.69 -2.54 11.42
CA ILE A 150 -6.09 -3.34 10.34
C ILE A 150 -6.86 -4.65 10.16
N SER A 151 -7.18 -5.37 11.24
CA SER A 151 -7.97 -6.63 11.17
C SER A 151 -9.31 -6.40 10.48
N LYS A 152 -10.05 -5.36 10.91
CA LYS A 152 -11.33 -5.01 10.30
C LYS A 152 -11.19 -4.64 8.82
N TRP A 153 -10.11 -3.97 8.43
CA TRP A 153 -9.88 -3.67 7.02
C TRP A 153 -9.59 -4.94 6.22
N PHE A 154 -8.80 -5.87 6.74
CA PHE A 154 -8.55 -7.17 6.10
C PHE A 154 -9.83 -8.01 5.97
N GLU A 155 -10.64 -8.09 7.01
CA GLU A 155 -11.96 -8.76 6.98
C GLU A 155 -12.89 -8.18 5.92
N ASN A 156 -12.85 -6.87 5.72
CA ASN A 156 -13.63 -6.17 4.70
C ASN A 156 -13.01 -6.24 3.30
N ASN A 157 -11.93 -6.98 3.09
CA ASN A 157 -11.22 -7.09 1.80
C ASN A 157 -10.73 -8.53 1.56
N GLN A 158 -11.59 -9.52 1.82
CA GLN A 158 -11.29 -10.94 1.58
C GLN A 158 -11.78 -11.44 0.22
N THR A 159 -12.73 -10.74 -0.40
CA THR A 159 -13.33 -11.11 -1.70
C THR A 159 -13.14 -10.00 -2.74
N LEU A 160 -13.26 -10.35 -4.02
CA LEU A 160 -13.20 -9.43 -5.16
C LEU A 160 -14.27 -8.34 -5.05
N ASN A 161 -15.50 -8.69 -4.68
CA ASN A 161 -16.60 -7.73 -4.52
C ASN A 161 -16.30 -6.72 -3.41
N GLN A 162 -15.77 -7.20 -2.28
CA GLN A 162 -15.32 -6.34 -1.20
C GLN A 162 -14.18 -5.40 -1.62
N CYS A 163 -13.17 -5.92 -2.32
CA CYS A 163 -12.07 -5.11 -2.86
C CYS A 163 -12.57 -4.05 -3.86
N ILE A 164 -13.51 -4.41 -4.74
CA ILE A 164 -14.16 -3.47 -5.67
C ILE A 164 -14.86 -2.34 -4.89
N ASN A 165 -15.66 -2.68 -3.89
CA ASN A 165 -16.37 -1.69 -3.07
C ASN A 165 -15.40 -0.75 -2.35
N THR A 166 -14.32 -1.29 -1.78
CA THR A 166 -13.26 -0.49 -1.13
C THR A 166 -12.61 0.47 -2.12
N LEU A 167 -12.27 0.02 -3.33
CA LEU A 167 -11.66 0.88 -4.35
C LEU A 167 -12.61 1.99 -4.84
N ILE A 168 -13.90 1.67 -5.03
CA ILE A 168 -14.93 2.66 -5.40
C ILE A 168 -15.09 3.70 -4.29
N ASP A 169 -15.16 3.27 -3.03
CA ASP A 169 -15.22 4.17 -1.88
C ASP A 169 -13.97 5.05 -1.80
N GLN A 170 -12.77 4.48 -1.99
CA GLN A 170 -11.53 5.25 -2.05
C GLN A 170 -11.54 6.31 -3.14
N LEU A 171 -11.98 5.98 -4.36
CA LEU A 171 -12.11 6.94 -5.46
C LEU A 171 -13.01 8.12 -5.08
N SER A 172 -14.11 7.86 -4.37
CA SER A 172 -15.05 8.91 -3.94
C SER A 172 -14.48 9.84 -2.86
N ARG A 173 -13.55 9.35 -2.02
CA ARG A 173 -12.96 10.09 -0.89
C ARG A 173 -11.75 10.93 -1.29
N THR A 174 -10.97 10.47 -2.26
CA THR A 174 -9.78 11.21 -2.71
C THR A 174 -10.16 12.49 -3.42
N ARG A 175 -9.86 13.64 -2.80
CA ARG A 175 -9.80 14.93 -3.51
C ARG A 175 -8.66 14.85 -4.52
N LEU A 176 -9.01 14.54 -5.77
CA LEU A 176 -8.12 14.45 -6.94
C LEU A 176 -7.24 13.19 -6.93
N ASN A 177 -7.39 12.36 -7.96
CA ASN A 177 -6.39 11.93 -8.97
C ASN A 177 -4.87 12.23 -8.76
N GLN A 178 -4.38 12.34 -7.52
CA GLN A 178 -2.99 12.62 -7.15
C GLN A 178 -2.24 11.34 -6.71
N ASN A 179 -2.85 10.17 -6.90
CA ASN A 179 -2.27 8.90 -6.46
C ASN A 179 -1.15 8.42 -7.40
N PRO A 180 -0.13 7.73 -6.85
CA PRO A 180 0.92 7.10 -7.64
C PRO A 180 0.31 6.14 -8.66
N ILE A 181 0.92 6.09 -9.85
CA ILE A 181 0.61 5.10 -10.88
C ILE A 181 1.11 3.73 -10.38
N PRO A 182 0.30 2.66 -10.41
CA PRO A 182 -1.08 2.59 -10.86
C PRO A 182 -2.11 3.05 -9.80
N ASN A 183 -3.17 3.74 -10.25
CA ASN A 183 -4.23 4.24 -9.37
C ASN A 183 -5.38 3.21 -9.19
N GLN A 184 -6.40 3.58 -8.42
CA GLN A 184 -7.56 2.72 -8.14
C GLN A 184 -8.30 2.24 -9.40
N ASN A 185 -8.43 3.09 -10.43
CA ASN A 185 -9.07 2.72 -11.70
C ASN A 185 -8.33 1.57 -12.39
N TYR A 186 -7.00 1.55 -12.32
CA TYR A 186 -6.20 0.44 -12.84
C TYR A 186 -6.61 -0.88 -12.20
N TYR A 187 -6.63 -0.95 -10.86
CA TYR A 187 -7.00 -2.17 -10.16
C TYR A 187 -8.46 -2.59 -10.42
N LEU A 188 -9.39 -1.63 -10.43
CA LEU A 188 -10.80 -1.90 -10.74
C LEU A 188 -10.98 -2.56 -12.11
N SER A 189 -10.21 -2.13 -13.13
CA SER A 189 -10.29 -2.73 -14.47
C SER A 189 -10.05 -4.24 -14.45
N PHE A 190 -9.04 -4.69 -13.70
CA PHE A 190 -8.72 -6.10 -13.57
C PHE A 190 -9.69 -6.87 -12.68
N LEU A 191 -10.20 -6.27 -11.61
CA LEU A 191 -11.18 -6.91 -10.74
C LEU A 191 -12.50 -7.16 -11.49
N PHE A 192 -12.99 -6.18 -12.25
CA PHE A 192 -14.18 -6.37 -13.09
C PHE A 192 -13.95 -7.40 -14.20
N ALA A 193 -12.77 -7.40 -14.84
CA ALA A 193 -12.42 -8.43 -15.82
C ALA A 193 -12.43 -9.84 -15.20
N LYS A 194 -11.85 -9.99 -14.00
CA LYS A 194 -11.83 -11.26 -13.27
C LYS A 194 -13.24 -11.74 -12.89
N LYS A 195 -14.19 -10.82 -12.76
CA LYS A 195 -15.62 -11.07 -12.51
C LYS A 195 -16.45 -11.31 -13.79
N GLY A 196 -15.84 -11.24 -14.98
CA GLY A 196 -16.56 -11.38 -16.25
C GLY A 196 -17.21 -10.09 -16.78
N ASP A 197 -17.08 -8.96 -16.07
CA ASP A 197 -17.68 -7.67 -16.48
C ASP A 197 -16.72 -6.90 -17.38
N GLY A 198 -16.76 -7.22 -18.67
CA GLY A 198 -15.90 -6.59 -19.68
C GLY A 198 -16.18 -5.10 -19.89
N THR A 199 -17.44 -4.68 -19.76
CA THR A 199 -17.83 -3.28 -19.95
C THR A 199 -17.18 -2.40 -18.89
N LYS A 200 -17.36 -2.73 -17.60
CA LYS A 200 -16.73 -1.97 -16.52
C LYS A 200 -15.22 -2.11 -16.53
N ALA A 201 -14.69 -3.28 -16.89
CA ALA A 201 -13.26 -3.48 -16.99
C ALA A 201 -12.61 -2.46 -17.93
N LEU A 202 -13.15 -2.31 -19.15
CA LEU A 202 -12.62 -1.38 -20.13
C LEU A 202 -12.90 0.09 -19.77
N GLU A 203 -14.05 0.39 -19.17
CA GLU A 203 -14.38 1.72 -18.68
C GLU A 203 -13.34 2.24 -17.68
N TYR A 204 -13.06 1.47 -16.61
CA TYR A 204 -12.06 1.86 -15.62
C TYR A 204 -10.63 1.89 -16.17
N LEU A 205 -10.30 1.00 -17.12
CA LEU A 205 -9.00 1.04 -17.78
C LEU A 205 -8.82 2.37 -18.55
N ASN A 206 -9.86 2.81 -19.26
CA ASN A 206 -9.84 4.09 -19.97
C ASN A 206 -9.70 5.25 -18.99
N TYR A 207 -10.45 5.27 -17.89
CA TYR A 207 -10.30 6.31 -16.85
C TYR A 207 -8.91 6.35 -16.21
N HIS A 208 -8.18 5.23 -16.17
CA HIS A 208 -6.79 5.23 -15.71
C HIS A 208 -5.87 5.95 -16.69
N TYR A 209 -6.00 5.66 -17.99
CA TYR A 209 -5.06 6.11 -19.02
C TYR A 209 -5.42 7.44 -19.68
N GLU A 210 -6.69 7.89 -19.64
CA GLU A 210 -7.17 9.12 -20.28
C GLU A 210 -6.25 10.32 -19.97
N ARG A 211 -6.04 10.61 -18.69
CA ARG A 211 -5.17 11.71 -18.27
C ARG A 211 -3.68 11.45 -18.49
N LEU A 212 -3.25 10.19 -18.49
CA LEU A 212 -1.84 9.85 -18.67
C LEU A 212 -1.42 10.08 -20.12
N ILE A 213 -2.27 9.68 -21.07
CA ILE A 213 -2.06 9.88 -22.50
C ILE A 213 -2.07 11.37 -22.85
N ASP A 214 -2.97 12.15 -22.25
CA ASP A 214 -2.97 13.62 -22.41
C ASP A 214 -1.65 14.26 -21.97
N ILE A 215 -0.97 13.66 -20.99
CA ILE A 215 0.33 14.12 -20.50
C ILE A 215 1.47 13.60 -21.38
N ASN A 216 1.39 12.36 -21.86
CA ASN A 216 2.45 11.71 -22.63
C ASN A 216 1.94 10.53 -23.47
N GLU A 217 2.09 10.61 -24.79
CA GLU A 217 1.71 9.55 -25.74
C GLU A 217 2.42 8.21 -25.52
N VAL A 218 3.54 8.18 -24.79
CA VAL A 218 4.24 6.93 -24.40
C VAL A 218 3.32 5.94 -23.66
N TYR A 219 2.25 6.43 -23.03
CA TYR A 219 1.25 5.59 -22.35
C TYR A 219 0.28 4.88 -23.31
N ILE A 220 0.26 5.18 -24.60
CA ILE A 220 -0.56 4.47 -25.60
C ILE A 220 -0.09 3.02 -25.72
N ASP A 221 1.22 2.79 -25.84
CA ASP A 221 1.79 1.43 -25.89
C ASP A 221 1.48 0.65 -24.61
N GLU A 222 1.56 1.34 -23.47
CA GLU A 222 1.29 0.74 -22.16
C GLU A 222 -0.19 0.36 -22.03
N LEU A 223 -1.11 1.24 -22.45
CA LEU A 223 -2.53 0.96 -22.50
C LEU A 223 -2.80 -0.29 -23.34
N GLU A 224 -2.24 -0.39 -24.54
CA GLU A 224 -2.46 -1.58 -25.39
C GLU A 224 -1.91 -2.85 -24.75
N LEU A 225 -0.73 -2.79 -24.14
CA LEU A 225 -0.16 -3.91 -23.38
C LEU A 225 -1.07 -4.35 -22.23
N VAL A 226 -1.56 -3.41 -21.44
CA VAL A 226 -2.41 -3.66 -20.26
C VAL A 226 -3.81 -4.14 -20.69
N LYS A 227 -4.39 -3.52 -21.71
CA LYS A 227 -5.69 -3.89 -22.30
C LYS A 227 -5.69 -5.33 -22.79
N ASN A 228 -4.64 -5.75 -23.48
CA ASN A 228 -4.47 -7.15 -23.89
C ASN A 228 -4.48 -8.11 -22.70
N ARG A 229 -3.89 -7.72 -21.57
CA ARG A 229 -3.97 -8.53 -20.34
C ARG A 229 -5.37 -8.55 -19.74
N VAL A 230 -6.05 -7.40 -19.67
CA VAL A 230 -7.44 -7.30 -19.18
C VAL A 230 -8.36 -8.21 -20.00
N ILE A 231 -8.28 -8.15 -21.33
CA ILE A 231 -9.06 -9.02 -22.24
C ILE A 231 -8.74 -10.49 -22.01
N LYS A 232 -7.47 -10.85 -21.81
CA LYS A 232 -7.09 -12.23 -21.50
C LYS A 232 -7.77 -12.72 -20.22
N ILE A 233 -7.74 -11.94 -19.14
CA ILE A 233 -8.38 -12.31 -17.88
C ILE A 233 -9.90 -12.43 -18.03
N LEU A 234 -10.53 -11.51 -18.76
CA LEU A 234 -11.96 -11.55 -19.06
C LEU A 234 -12.34 -12.83 -19.80
N ASN A 235 -11.59 -13.18 -20.84
CA ASN A 235 -11.81 -14.41 -21.61
C ASN A 235 -11.64 -15.66 -20.76
N ASP A 236 -10.71 -15.66 -19.82
CA ASP A 236 -10.51 -16.78 -18.90
C ASP A 236 -11.63 -16.87 -17.85
N ALA A 237 -12.20 -15.75 -17.41
CA ALA A 237 -13.35 -15.72 -16.50
C ALA A 237 -14.65 -16.25 -17.14
N ASN A 238 -14.87 -15.96 -18.43
CA ASN A 238 -16.09 -16.37 -19.16
C ASN A 238 -16.06 -17.84 -19.65
N LYS A 239 -14.97 -18.56 -19.45
CA LYS A 239 -14.85 -19.99 -19.79
C LYS A 239 -15.27 -20.93 -18.65
N VAL A 240 -15.47 -20.39 -17.45
CA VAL A 240 -15.86 -21.10 -16.24
C VAL A 240 -17.37 -20.99 -16.06
#